data_AF-A0ABD2Y459-F1
#
_entry.id   AF-A0ABD2Y459-F1
#
_cell.length_a   1.000
_cell.length_b   1.000
_cell.length_c   1.000
_cell.angle_alpha   90.00
_cell.angle_beta   90.00
_cell.angle_gamma   90.00
#
_symmetry.space_group_name_H-M   'P 1'
#
loop_
_entity.id
_entity.type
_entity.pdbx_description
1 polymer ?
#
loop_
_entity_poly.entity_id
_entity_poly.type
_entity_poly.pdbx_seq_one_letter_code
_entity_poly.pdbx_strand_id
1 'polypeptide(L)'
;MARKTVLRWTKEAVFNSIRRKPNFFPGRHFCTTPPPPPPPKIPHSSRKGRLFTGATIALLIGGGAYASTVDEATFCGWLFSATKLVNPFFAFLDPEVAHRLGVSAAARGWVPREKRPDPSTLGLEVWGKRFSNPIGLSAGFDKNAEAVEGLLGLGFGFVEVGSVTPVPQEGNPKPRIFRLPKEGAIINRCGFNSEGIVAVAKRLGAQHGKRKLETSSTSSPTEDDVKHGGKAGPGILGVNLGKNKTSEDAAADYVQGVHTLSQYADYLVINISSPNTPGLRQLQGRKQLKDLVKKVQAARDEMQWGEEGPPPLLVKIAPDLSRQDLEDIAAVALALRLDGLIISNTTIQRPDPVNNNPVAQESGGLSGMPLFNLSTNILKEMYILTKGKIPLIGCGGISSGEDAYKKIRAGASLVQLYTAFAYGGPALIPQMKAELAQCIERDGYKSINEAIGADCR
;
A
#
# COMPACT_ATOMS: atom_id res chain seq x y z
N MET A 1 -13.85 -42.43 34.57
CA MET A 1 -13.80 -43.79 33.99
C MET A 1 -13.80 -43.63 32.47
N ALA A 2 -12.61 -43.56 31.86
CA ALA A 2 -11.98 -44.66 31.11
C ALA A 2 -12.75 -44.98 29.81
N ARG A 3 -12.37 -44.41 28.65
CA ARG A 3 -11.32 -44.85 27.68
C ARG A 3 -11.62 -46.22 27.04
N LYS A 4 -11.17 -46.32 25.76
CA LYS A 4 -10.71 -47.53 25.01
C LYS A 4 -11.81 -48.32 24.25
N THR A 5 -11.67 -48.88 23.04
CA THR A 5 -10.65 -49.08 21.95
C THR A 5 -11.46 -49.71 20.78
N VAL A 6 -11.41 -49.31 19.50
CA VAL A 6 -10.42 -49.60 18.43
C VAL A 6 -10.12 -51.12 18.19
N LEU A 7 -10.40 -51.55 16.94
CA LEU A 7 -9.81 -52.62 16.09
C LEU A 7 -9.64 -54.07 16.60
N ARG A 8 -10.10 -55.06 15.80
CA ARG A 8 -9.28 -56.13 15.17
C ARG A 8 -10.15 -57.12 14.33
N TRP A 9 -9.88 -57.29 13.02
CA TRP A 9 -9.08 -58.36 12.36
C TRP A 9 -9.77 -59.75 12.31
N THR A 10 -10.33 -60.18 11.16
CA THR A 10 -9.76 -60.94 10.01
C THR A 10 -9.87 -62.47 10.10
N LYS A 11 -10.41 -63.02 9.01
CA LYS A 11 -9.99 -64.21 8.22
C LYS A 11 -10.55 -65.63 8.51
N GLU A 12 -10.89 -66.22 7.37
CA GLU A 12 -10.76 -67.64 6.97
C GLU A 12 -11.81 -68.67 7.42
N ALA A 13 -12.55 -69.19 6.44
CA ALA A 13 -12.84 -70.63 6.36
C ALA A 13 -13.14 -71.02 4.90
N VAL A 14 -12.17 -71.70 4.32
CA VAL A 14 -12.19 -72.43 3.07
C VAL A 14 -12.37 -73.93 3.40
N PHE A 15 -13.00 -74.68 2.49
CA PHE A 15 -13.09 -76.16 2.37
C PHE A 15 -14.10 -76.96 3.22
N ASN A 16 -15.14 -77.49 2.55
CA ASN A 16 -15.41 -78.94 2.34
C ASN A 16 -16.80 -79.11 1.68
N SER A 17 -17.09 -79.85 0.60
CA SER A 17 -16.59 -81.08 -0.04
C SER A 17 -17.69 -82.17 -0.03
N ILE A 18 -18.12 -82.55 -1.25
CA ILE A 18 -18.56 -83.89 -1.72
C ILE A 18 -19.98 -84.42 -1.40
N ARG A 19 -20.71 -84.76 -2.48
CA ARG A 19 -21.41 -86.04 -2.85
C ARG A 19 -22.24 -85.75 -4.12
N ARG A 20 -22.44 -86.57 -5.16
CA ARG A 20 -22.13 -87.97 -5.55
C ARG A 20 -22.30 -88.07 -7.10
N LYS A 21 -21.61 -89.06 -7.70
CA LYS A 21 -21.65 -89.58 -9.10
C LYS A 21 -23.02 -90.23 -9.47
N PRO A 22 -23.38 -90.52 -10.76
CA PRO A 22 -22.62 -91.40 -11.68
C PRO A 22 -22.62 -91.08 -13.20
N ASN A 23 -21.86 -91.93 -13.92
CA ASN A 23 -21.37 -91.88 -15.32
C ASN A 23 -22.44 -91.97 -16.43
N PHE A 24 -22.20 -91.34 -17.59
CA PHE A 24 -22.45 -91.86 -18.96
C PHE A 24 -21.72 -90.98 -20.01
N PHE A 25 -21.11 -91.59 -21.04
CA PHE A 25 -20.49 -90.99 -22.25
C PHE A 25 -21.41 -91.28 -23.48
N PRO A 26 -21.17 -90.79 -24.72
CA PRO A 26 -21.18 -89.40 -25.23
C PRO A 26 -22.12 -89.21 -26.45
N GLY A 27 -22.31 -87.97 -26.92
CA GLY A 27 -22.92 -87.68 -28.22
C GLY A 27 -22.55 -86.27 -28.74
N ARG A 28 -21.98 -86.18 -29.94
CA ARG A 28 -21.62 -84.94 -30.65
C ARG A 28 -22.85 -84.36 -31.37
N HIS A 29 -23.09 -83.05 -31.26
CA HIS A 29 -23.71 -82.26 -32.33
C HIS A 29 -23.15 -80.82 -32.33
N PHE A 30 -22.70 -80.37 -33.50
CA PHE A 30 -22.24 -79.02 -33.80
C PHE A 30 -23.44 -78.10 -34.09
N CYS A 31 -23.39 -76.85 -33.62
CA CYS A 31 -24.20 -75.74 -34.13
C CYS A 31 -23.37 -74.45 -34.13
N THR A 32 -23.44 -73.71 -35.23
CA THR A 32 -22.57 -72.59 -35.63
C THR A 32 -23.10 -71.22 -35.17
N THR A 33 -22.22 -70.34 -34.70
CA THR A 33 -22.51 -68.93 -34.31
C THR A 33 -21.89 -67.93 -35.30
N PRO A 34 -22.57 -66.83 -35.67
CA PRO A 34 -22.05 -65.82 -36.61
C PRO A 34 -21.02 -64.86 -35.96
N PRO A 35 -20.14 -64.20 -36.76
CA PRO A 35 -19.00 -63.44 -36.26
C PRO A 35 -19.35 -62.06 -35.67
N PRO A 36 -18.51 -61.51 -34.77
CA PRO A 36 -18.75 -60.26 -34.06
C PRO A 36 -18.50 -59.00 -34.93
N PRO A 37 -19.13 -57.85 -34.60
CA PRO A 37 -18.94 -56.59 -35.32
C PRO A 37 -17.55 -55.97 -35.06
N PRO A 38 -17.04 -55.13 -35.99
CA PRO A 38 -15.70 -54.57 -35.89
C PRO A 38 -15.56 -53.54 -34.76
N PRO A 39 -14.35 -53.38 -34.19
CA PRO A 39 -14.10 -52.50 -33.06
C PRO A 39 -14.29 -51.01 -33.43
N PRO A 40 -14.66 -50.16 -32.45
CA PRO A 40 -14.86 -48.73 -32.68
C PRO A 40 -13.55 -48.04 -33.08
N LYS A 41 -13.62 -47.17 -34.10
CA LYS A 41 -12.48 -46.38 -34.57
C LYS A 41 -12.06 -45.38 -33.50
N ILE A 42 -10.84 -45.53 -32.97
CA ILE A 42 -10.19 -44.57 -32.09
C ILE A 42 -9.97 -43.27 -32.89
N PRO A 43 -10.40 -42.08 -32.42
CA PRO A 43 -10.15 -40.85 -33.14
C PRO A 43 -8.64 -40.59 -33.24
N HIS A 44 -8.13 -40.46 -34.47
CA HIS A 44 -6.76 -40.01 -34.70
C HIS A 44 -6.61 -38.57 -34.19
N SER A 45 -5.85 -38.37 -33.11
CA SER A 45 -5.46 -37.03 -32.65
C SER A 45 -4.76 -36.29 -33.79
N SER A 46 -5.21 -35.10 -34.17
CA SER A 46 -4.66 -34.38 -35.31
C SER A 46 -3.18 -34.02 -35.08
N ARG A 47 -2.36 -34.18 -36.12
CA ARG A 47 -0.93 -33.83 -36.11
C ARG A 47 -0.70 -32.35 -35.72
N LYS A 48 -1.66 -31.48 -36.06
CA LYS A 48 -1.70 -30.05 -35.68
C LYS A 48 -1.83 -29.84 -34.17
N GLY A 49 -2.67 -30.64 -33.49
CA GLY A 49 -2.82 -30.58 -32.03
C GLY A 49 -1.52 -30.94 -31.30
N ARG A 50 -0.82 -32.00 -31.75
CA ARG A 50 0.48 -32.40 -31.17
C ARG A 50 1.58 -31.35 -31.39
N LEU A 51 1.62 -30.72 -32.56
CA LEU A 51 2.58 -29.65 -32.85
C LEU A 51 2.33 -28.43 -31.95
N PHE A 52 1.07 -28.05 -31.75
CA PHE A 52 0.69 -26.92 -30.91
C PHE A 52 1.00 -27.19 -29.43
N THR A 53 0.70 -28.39 -28.94
CA THR A 53 1.07 -28.81 -27.58
C THR A 53 2.59 -28.86 -27.40
N GLY A 54 3.33 -29.42 -28.37
CA GLY A 54 4.79 -29.49 -28.33
C GLY A 54 5.46 -28.12 -28.35
N ALA A 55 5.00 -27.19 -29.20
CA ALA A 55 5.48 -25.82 -29.25
C ALA A 55 5.19 -25.06 -27.95
N THR A 56 4.01 -25.26 -27.36
CA THR A 56 3.65 -24.65 -26.07
C THR A 56 4.56 -25.17 -24.94
N ILE A 57 4.80 -26.47 -24.88
CA ILE A 57 5.70 -27.07 -23.89
C ILE A 57 7.14 -26.59 -24.10
N ALA A 58 7.63 -26.52 -25.34
CA ALA A 58 8.96 -26.02 -25.66
C ALA A 58 9.12 -24.54 -25.29
N LEU A 59 8.10 -23.71 -25.49
CA LEU A 59 8.07 -22.31 -25.04
C LEU A 59 8.06 -22.20 -23.51
N LEU A 60 7.31 -23.05 -22.82
CA LEU A 60 7.29 -23.07 -21.35
C LEU A 60 8.64 -23.52 -20.77
N ILE A 61 9.25 -24.56 -21.33
CA ILE A 61 10.56 -25.06 -20.90
C ILE A 61 11.66 -24.07 -21.26
N GLY A 62 11.69 -23.57 -22.50
CA GLY A 62 12.66 -22.59 -22.96
C GLY A 62 12.55 -21.26 -22.24
N GLY A 63 11.32 -20.77 -22.01
CA GLY A 63 11.06 -19.59 -21.21
C GLY A 63 11.43 -19.77 -19.74
N GLY A 64 11.14 -20.94 -19.15
CA GLY A 64 11.55 -21.28 -17.79
C GLY A 64 13.07 -21.38 -17.63
N ALA A 65 13.76 -21.98 -18.60
CA ALA A 65 15.21 -22.06 -18.64
C ALA A 65 15.84 -20.66 -18.80
N TYR A 66 15.31 -19.83 -19.69
CA TYR A 66 15.78 -18.44 -19.86
C TYR A 66 15.54 -17.59 -18.61
N ALA A 67 14.39 -17.72 -17.96
CA ALA A 67 14.10 -17.04 -16.70
C ALA A 67 15.00 -17.52 -15.55
N SER A 68 15.49 -18.77 -15.59
CA SER A 68 16.42 -19.30 -14.58
C SER A 68 17.86 -18.81 -14.71
N THR A 69 18.23 -18.21 -15.85
CA THR A 69 19.60 -17.73 -16.12
C THR A 69 19.75 -16.22 -16.06
N VAL A 70 18.66 -15.46 -15.89
CA VAL A 70 18.72 -13.99 -15.73
C VAL A 70 19.04 -13.58 -14.30
N ASP A 71 19.68 -12.43 -14.15
CA ASP A 71 19.96 -11.84 -12.85
C ASP A 71 18.68 -11.39 -12.13
N GLU A 72 18.77 -11.26 -10.81
CA GLU A 72 17.63 -10.92 -9.94
C GLU A 72 16.98 -9.57 -10.31
N ALA A 73 17.77 -8.59 -10.77
CA ALA A 73 17.25 -7.28 -11.14
C ALA A 73 16.46 -7.32 -12.45
N THR A 74 16.91 -8.07 -13.43
CA THR A 74 16.19 -8.29 -14.70
C THR A 74 14.87 -9.03 -14.44
N PHE A 75 14.90 -10.12 -13.67
CA PHE A 75 13.69 -10.87 -13.31
C PHE A 75 12.68 -10.00 -12.54
N CYS A 76 13.17 -9.22 -11.57
CA CYS A 76 12.36 -8.22 -10.86
C CYS A 76 11.71 -7.23 -11.85
N GLY A 77 12.47 -6.70 -12.80
CA GLY A 77 11.96 -5.81 -13.85
C GLY A 77 10.81 -6.41 -14.66
N TRP A 78 10.89 -7.70 -15.00
CA TRP A 78 9.80 -8.40 -15.68
C TRP A 78 8.57 -8.57 -14.80
N LEU A 79 8.73 -8.94 -13.52
CA LEU A 79 7.60 -9.06 -12.59
C LEU A 79 6.83 -7.74 -12.46
N PHE A 80 7.54 -6.62 -12.27
CA PHE A 80 6.91 -5.30 -12.25
C PHE A 80 6.24 -4.99 -13.59
N SER A 81 6.89 -5.26 -14.72
CA SER A 81 6.32 -5.00 -16.04
C SER A 81 5.05 -5.82 -16.30
N ALA A 82 4.99 -7.07 -15.84
CA ALA A 82 3.80 -7.91 -15.95
C ALA A 82 2.59 -7.29 -15.22
N THR A 83 2.80 -6.54 -14.14
CA THR A 83 1.70 -5.86 -13.45
C THR A 83 1.02 -4.80 -14.32
N LYS A 84 1.69 -4.22 -15.34
CA LYS A 84 1.04 -3.31 -16.30
C LYS A 84 -0.05 -4.00 -17.13
N LEU A 85 0.06 -5.32 -17.33
CA LEU A 85 -0.94 -6.12 -18.02
C LEU A 85 -2.08 -6.52 -17.10
N VAL A 86 -1.80 -6.76 -15.82
CA VAL A 86 -2.79 -7.19 -14.82
C VAL A 86 -3.61 -6.01 -14.28
N ASN A 87 -2.99 -4.86 -14.08
CA ASN A 87 -3.62 -3.72 -13.41
C ASN A 87 -4.90 -3.19 -14.10
N PRO A 88 -4.98 -3.11 -15.45
CA PRO A 88 -6.20 -2.71 -16.15
C PRO A 88 -7.43 -3.55 -15.79
N PHE A 89 -7.26 -4.82 -15.40
CA PHE A 89 -8.40 -5.67 -15.02
C PHE A 89 -9.08 -5.21 -13.73
N PHE A 90 -8.38 -4.53 -12.82
CA PHE A 90 -8.97 -3.95 -11.61
C PHE A 90 -9.95 -2.82 -11.93
N ALA A 91 -9.89 -2.24 -13.14
CA ALA A 91 -10.83 -1.21 -13.58
C ALA A 91 -12.26 -1.75 -13.76
N PHE A 92 -12.41 -3.05 -14.04
CA PHE A 92 -13.72 -3.72 -14.21
C PHE A 92 -14.39 -4.10 -12.89
N LEU A 93 -13.68 -4.00 -11.77
CA LEU A 93 -14.19 -4.32 -10.45
C LEU A 93 -14.71 -3.06 -9.75
N ASP A 94 -15.66 -3.23 -8.83
CA ASP A 94 -16.03 -2.19 -7.87
C ASP A 94 -14.77 -1.61 -7.19
N PRO A 95 -14.64 -0.28 -7.04
CA PRO A 95 -13.42 0.33 -6.52
C PRO A 95 -13.00 -0.17 -5.14
N GLU A 96 -13.96 -0.43 -4.24
CA GLU A 96 -13.67 -0.90 -2.90
C GLU A 96 -13.30 -2.39 -2.90
N VAL A 97 -13.94 -3.21 -3.74
CA VAL A 97 -13.54 -4.62 -3.96
C VAL A 97 -12.14 -4.72 -4.55
N ALA A 98 -11.86 -3.97 -5.61
CA ALA A 98 -10.54 -3.92 -6.25
C ALA A 98 -9.44 -3.55 -5.25
N HIS A 99 -9.71 -2.54 -4.43
CA HIS A 99 -8.80 -2.07 -3.40
C HIS A 99 -8.53 -3.14 -2.34
N ARG A 100 -9.58 -3.81 -1.83
CA ARG A 100 -9.43 -4.91 -0.88
C ARG A 100 -8.62 -6.06 -1.46
N LEU A 101 -8.85 -6.43 -2.72
CA LEU A 101 -8.06 -7.46 -3.40
C LEU A 101 -6.58 -7.06 -3.49
N GLY A 102 -6.28 -5.81 -3.85
CA GLY A 102 -4.90 -5.29 -3.90
C GLY A 102 -4.19 -5.34 -2.55
N VAL A 103 -4.83 -4.85 -1.49
CA VAL A 103 -4.29 -4.93 -0.11
C VAL A 103 -4.10 -6.38 0.30
N SER A 104 -5.07 -7.26 0.02
CA SER A 104 -4.99 -8.68 0.37
C SER A 104 -3.91 -9.44 -0.41
N ALA A 105 -3.64 -9.07 -1.66
CA ALA A 105 -2.54 -9.60 -2.45
C ALA A 105 -1.18 -9.16 -1.86
N ALA A 106 -1.05 -7.88 -1.51
CA ALA A 106 0.15 -7.36 -0.85
C ALA A 106 0.40 -8.02 0.51
N ALA A 107 -0.64 -8.19 1.33
CA ALA A 107 -0.57 -8.87 2.63
C ALA A 107 -0.11 -10.33 2.53
N ARG A 108 -0.42 -11.02 1.42
CA ARG A 108 0.01 -12.40 1.15
C ARG A 108 1.34 -12.51 0.40
N GLY A 109 1.98 -11.39 0.08
CA GLY A 109 3.22 -11.38 -0.69
C GLY A 109 3.04 -11.77 -2.17
N TRP A 110 1.84 -11.60 -2.73
CA TRP A 110 1.55 -11.87 -4.16
C TRP A 110 1.83 -10.67 -5.07
N VAL A 111 2.45 -9.63 -4.52
CA VAL A 111 2.95 -8.47 -5.28
C VAL A 111 4.45 -8.63 -5.52
N PRO A 112 4.99 -8.07 -6.61
CA PRO A 112 6.43 -8.12 -6.83
C PRO A 112 7.17 -7.41 -5.70
N ARG A 113 8.39 -7.87 -5.40
CA ARG A 113 9.29 -7.17 -4.48
C ARG A 113 10.37 -6.45 -5.26
N GLU A 114 10.57 -5.17 -4.98
CA GLU A 114 11.66 -4.39 -5.57
C GLU A 114 13.00 -4.86 -4.99
N LYS A 115 13.87 -5.32 -5.88
CA LYS A 115 15.20 -5.82 -5.55
C LYS A 115 16.31 -4.93 -6.09
N ARG A 116 15.97 -4.01 -7.00
CA ARG A 116 16.92 -3.04 -7.54
C ARG A 116 17.20 -1.97 -6.49
N PRO A 117 18.45 -1.47 -6.41
CA PRO A 117 18.77 -0.37 -5.52
C PRO A 117 18.05 0.91 -5.95
N ASP A 118 17.74 1.78 -4.98
CA ASP A 118 17.24 3.12 -5.28
C ASP A 118 18.38 3.98 -5.88
N PRO A 119 18.08 4.90 -6.82
CA PRO A 119 19.07 5.84 -7.31
C PRO A 119 19.70 6.65 -6.18
N SER A 120 21.02 6.79 -6.22
CA SER A 120 21.79 7.36 -5.11
C SER A 120 21.41 8.81 -4.78
N THR A 121 20.93 9.54 -5.78
CA THR A 121 20.47 10.94 -5.71
C THR A 121 19.15 11.11 -4.94
N LEU A 122 18.38 10.04 -4.72
CA LEU A 122 17.08 10.08 -4.05
C LEU A 122 17.15 9.88 -2.53
N GLY A 123 18.27 9.37 -2.01
CA GLY A 123 18.45 9.14 -0.59
C GLY A 123 18.49 10.46 0.21
N LEU A 124 17.81 10.50 1.35
CA LEU A 124 17.76 11.67 2.23
C LEU A 124 17.51 11.28 3.69
N GLU A 125 17.82 12.20 4.60
CA GLU A 125 17.53 12.06 6.03
C GLU A 125 16.46 13.07 6.44
N VAL A 126 15.41 12.59 7.10
CA VAL A 126 14.34 13.42 7.65
C VAL A 126 14.03 12.90 9.06
N TRP A 127 13.97 13.79 10.04
CA TRP A 127 13.74 13.45 11.46
C TRP A 127 14.77 12.47 12.05
N GLY A 128 16.03 12.54 11.63
CA GLY A 128 17.06 11.58 12.05
C GLY A 128 16.87 10.18 11.46
N LYS A 129 15.91 10.01 10.53
CA LYS A 129 15.61 8.74 9.87
C LYS A 129 16.04 8.79 8.41
N ARG A 130 16.69 7.72 7.95
CA ARG A 130 17.15 7.59 6.56
C ARG A 130 16.04 7.02 5.68
N PHE A 131 15.75 7.73 4.60
CA PHE A 131 14.84 7.33 3.54
C PHE A 131 15.68 6.97 2.31
N SER A 132 15.52 5.78 1.77
CA SER A 132 16.23 5.34 0.56
C SER A 132 15.74 6.08 -0.70
N ASN A 133 14.48 6.52 -0.68
CA ASN A 133 13.85 7.39 -1.67
C ASN A 133 12.71 8.19 -1.00
N PRO A 134 12.27 9.33 -1.58
CA PRO A 134 11.28 10.21 -0.97
C PRO A 134 9.82 9.80 -1.25
N ILE A 135 9.59 8.68 -1.95
CA ILE A 135 8.26 8.33 -2.49
C ILE A 135 7.55 7.39 -1.51
N GLY A 136 6.44 7.85 -0.96
CA GLY A 136 5.64 7.08 0.00
C GLY A 136 4.20 6.83 -0.42
N LEU A 137 3.58 5.85 0.25
CA LEU A 137 2.16 5.58 0.12
C LEU A 137 1.36 6.37 1.17
N SER A 138 0.37 7.15 0.74
CA SER A 138 -0.50 7.92 1.64
C SER A 138 -1.39 7.02 2.51
N ALA A 139 -1.73 7.53 3.70
CA ALA A 139 -2.84 7.01 4.49
C ALA A 139 -4.13 6.88 3.67
N GLY A 140 -4.96 5.95 4.11
CA GLY A 140 -6.21 5.56 3.51
C GLY A 140 -6.10 4.30 2.67
N PHE A 141 -4.90 3.93 2.22
CA PHE A 141 -4.68 2.74 1.39
C PHE A 141 -4.64 1.47 2.26
N ASP A 142 -3.70 1.37 3.19
CA ASP A 142 -3.69 0.28 4.18
C ASP A 142 -4.22 0.79 5.53
N LYS A 143 -5.55 0.87 5.64
CA LYS A 143 -6.19 1.46 6.83
C LYS A 143 -5.94 0.67 8.11
N ASN A 144 -5.74 -0.63 7.97
CA ASN A 144 -5.76 -1.57 9.08
C ASN A 144 -4.39 -2.23 9.34
N ALA A 145 -3.33 -1.76 8.67
CA ALA A 145 -1.97 -2.34 8.73
C ALA A 145 -1.93 -3.83 8.31
N GLU A 146 -2.71 -4.18 7.30
CA GLU A 146 -2.81 -5.55 6.76
C GLU A 146 -1.60 -5.91 5.88
N ALA A 147 -0.99 -4.94 5.21
CA ALA A 147 -0.10 -5.18 4.08
C ALA A 147 1.22 -4.39 4.14
N VAL A 148 1.58 -3.80 5.27
CA VAL A 148 2.77 -2.93 5.43
C VAL A 148 4.03 -3.53 4.79
N GLU A 149 4.39 -4.77 5.12
CA GLU A 149 5.60 -5.42 4.58
C GLU A 149 5.54 -5.59 3.06
N GLY A 150 4.37 -6.00 2.53
CA GLY A 150 4.17 -6.15 1.09
C GLY A 150 4.22 -4.81 0.35
N LEU A 151 3.69 -3.75 0.97
CA LEU A 151 3.66 -2.40 0.41
C LEU A 151 5.05 -1.76 0.45
N LEU A 152 5.80 -1.85 1.54
CA LEU A 152 7.20 -1.42 1.58
C LEU A 152 8.05 -2.23 0.59
N GLY A 153 7.78 -3.54 0.49
CA GLY A 153 8.43 -4.42 -0.47
C GLY A 153 8.23 -4.04 -1.95
N LEU A 154 7.21 -3.26 -2.29
CA LEU A 154 7.03 -2.72 -3.65
C LEU A 154 8.08 -1.65 -4.03
N GLY A 155 8.85 -1.16 -3.06
CA GLY A 155 9.90 -0.17 -3.27
C GLY A 155 9.54 1.26 -2.91
N PHE A 156 8.44 1.46 -2.16
CA PHE A 156 8.17 2.74 -1.49
C PHE A 156 9.23 3.00 -0.41
N GLY A 157 9.71 4.24 -0.30
CA GLY A 157 10.60 4.63 0.80
C GLY A 157 9.89 4.62 2.16
N PHE A 158 8.57 4.85 2.16
CA PHE A 158 7.73 4.80 3.36
C PHE A 158 6.26 4.51 3.06
N VAL A 159 5.54 3.99 4.04
CA VAL A 159 4.10 3.70 3.96
C VAL A 159 3.41 4.32 5.16
N GLU A 160 2.26 4.96 4.95
CA GLU A 160 1.41 5.47 6.01
C GLU A 160 0.12 4.65 6.13
N VAL A 161 -0.09 3.98 7.27
CA VAL A 161 -1.34 3.24 7.56
C VAL A 161 -2.40 4.15 8.17
N GLY A 162 -3.65 3.68 8.23
CA GLY A 162 -4.76 4.41 8.85
C GLY A 162 -5.54 5.28 7.85
N SER A 163 -6.33 6.27 8.28
CA SER A 163 -6.51 6.73 9.66
C SER A 163 -7.16 5.67 10.55
N VAL A 164 -6.50 5.37 11.66
CA VAL A 164 -6.97 4.42 12.67
C VAL A 164 -7.77 5.18 13.72
N THR A 165 -8.95 4.66 14.07
CA THR A 165 -9.80 5.21 15.14
C THR A 165 -9.72 4.34 16.39
N PRO A 166 -9.95 4.89 17.60
CA PRO A 166 -9.98 4.10 18.82
C PRO A 166 -10.89 2.87 18.78
N VAL A 167 -12.18 3.09 18.54
CA VAL A 167 -13.13 1.98 18.39
C VAL A 167 -13.30 1.62 16.91
N PRO A 168 -13.60 0.35 16.59
CA PRO A 168 -13.95 -0.04 15.23
C PRO A 168 -15.16 0.73 14.71
N GLN A 169 -15.15 1.07 13.43
CA GLN A 169 -16.32 1.64 12.75
C GLN A 169 -16.33 1.27 11.26
N GLU A 170 -17.52 0.99 10.74
CA GLU A 170 -17.72 0.62 9.33
C GLU A 170 -17.45 1.76 8.34
N GLY A 171 -17.53 3.02 8.80
CA GLY A 171 -17.52 4.22 7.98
C GLY A 171 -18.90 4.58 7.42
N ASN A 172 -18.96 5.39 6.37
CA ASN A 172 -20.22 5.79 5.74
C ASN A 172 -20.77 4.68 4.80
N PRO A 173 -22.08 4.67 4.50
CA PRO A 173 -22.73 3.68 3.63
C PRO A 173 -22.11 3.58 2.22
N LYS A 174 -22.19 2.39 1.62
CA LYS A 174 -21.72 2.11 0.25
C LYS A 174 -22.84 2.39 -0.78
N PRO A 175 -22.51 2.73 -2.04
CA PRO A 175 -21.17 2.99 -2.57
C PRO A 175 -20.59 4.32 -2.08
N ARG A 176 -19.26 4.35 -1.88
CA ARG A 176 -18.54 5.47 -1.25
C ARG A 176 -17.19 5.79 -1.85
N ILE A 177 -16.81 5.11 -2.93
CA ILE A 177 -15.60 5.37 -3.70
C ILE A 177 -16.03 5.37 -5.16
N PHE A 178 -15.72 6.45 -5.87
CA PHE A 178 -16.12 6.66 -7.25
C PHE A 178 -14.88 7.03 -8.07
N ARG A 179 -14.66 6.28 -9.16
CA ARG A 179 -13.53 6.48 -10.07
C ARG A 179 -13.93 7.44 -11.18
N LEU A 180 -13.01 8.34 -11.52
CA LEU A 180 -13.07 9.24 -12.66
C LEU A 180 -11.82 8.97 -13.52
N PRO A 181 -11.81 7.87 -14.32
CA PRO A 181 -10.58 7.39 -14.94
C PRO A 181 -10.00 8.36 -15.97
N LYS A 182 -10.85 9.09 -16.71
CA LYS A 182 -10.39 10.06 -17.73
C LYS A 182 -9.65 11.23 -17.08
N GLU A 183 -10.06 11.61 -15.89
CA GLU A 183 -9.52 12.70 -15.10
C GLU A 183 -8.40 12.23 -14.16
N GLY A 184 -8.09 10.93 -14.11
CA GLY A 184 -7.11 10.37 -13.18
C GLY A 184 -7.46 10.64 -11.72
N ALA A 185 -8.76 10.57 -11.37
CA ALA A 185 -9.28 11.08 -10.11
C ALA A 185 -10.21 10.11 -9.38
N ILE A 186 -10.31 10.25 -8.06
CA ILE A 186 -11.24 9.49 -7.22
C ILE A 186 -11.98 10.45 -6.29
N ILE A 187 -13.30 10.33 -6.23
CA ILE A 187 -14.13 10.92 -5.17
C ILE A 187 -14.43 9.84 -4.13
N ASN A 188 -14.23 10.14 -2.85
CA ASN A 188 -14.57 9.21 -1.78
C ASN A 188 -15.25 9.88 -0.59
N ARG A 189 -16.16 9.13 0.03
CA ARG A 189 -16.86 9.49 1.27
C ARG A 189 -16.72 8.45 2.37
N CYS A 190 -15.56 7.80 2.50
CA CYS A 190 -15.42 6.62 3.36
C CYS A 190 -15.73 6.86 4.86
N GLY A 191 -15.37 8.02 5.41
CA GLY A 191 -15.66 8.37 6.81
C GLY A 191 -14.91 7.51 7.84
N PHE A 192 -13.59 7.37 7.69
CA PHE A 192 -12.72 6.59 8.59
C PHE A 192 -13.22 5.18 8.92
N ASN A 193 -13.55 4.37 7.91
CA ASN A 193 -13.74 2.94 8.15
C ASN A 193 -12.43 2.32 8.69
N SER A 194 -12.49 1.71 9.87
CA SER A 194 -11.33 1.20 10.62
C SER A 194 -11.76 0.03 11.51
N GLU A 195 -10.88 -0.96 11.64
CA GLU A 195 -11.07 -2.08 12.58
C GLU A 195 -10.69 -1.75 14.03
N GLY A 196 -10.35 -0.50 14.32
CA GLY A 196 -10.02 -0.04 15.67
C GLY A 196 -8.54 -0.20 16.05
N ILE A 197 -8.07 0.60 17.01
CA ILE A 197 -6.66 0.59 17.44
C ILE A 197 -6.19 -0.77 17.94
N VAL A 198 -7.05 -1.57 18.58
CA VAL A 198 -6.66 -2.88 19.14
C VAL A 198 -6.27 -3.86 18.03
N ALA A 199 -7.08 -3.93 16.97
CA ALA A 199 -6.81 -4.80 15.83
C ALA A 199 -5.54 -4.36 15.08
N VAL A 200 -5.38 -3.05 14.88
CA VAL A 200 -4.20 -2.49 14.23
C VAL A 200 -2.94 -2.69 15.06
N ALA A 201 -2.99 -2.45 16.37
CA ALA A 201 -1.87 -2.67 17.29
C ALA A 201 -1.40 -4.13 17.26
N LYS A 202 -2.33 -5.09 17.23
CA LYS A 202 -1.99 -6.52 17.12
C LYS A 202 -1.23 -6.83 15.82
N ARG A 203 -1.67 -6.29 14.69
CA ARG A 203 -1.00 -6.48 13.39
C ARG A 203 0.37 -5.82 13.36
N LEU A 204 0.45 -4.56 13.81
CA LEU A 204 1.71 -3.83 13.87
C LEU A 204 2.71 -4.49 14.81
N GLY A 205 2.28 -4.97 15.98
CA GLY A 205 3.12 -5.72 16.91
C GLY A 205 3.68 -7.01 16.31
N ALA A 206 2.86 -7.76 15.55
CA ALA A 206 3.31 -8.97 14.85
C ALA A 206 4.36 -8.69 13.76
N GLN A 207 4.36 -7.48 13.19
CA GLN A 207 5.29 -7.05 12.15
C GLN A 207 6.50 -6.29 12.70
N HIS A 208 6.39 -5.70 13.91
CA HIS A 208 7.39 -4.80 14.47
C HIS A 208 8.74 -5.46 14.71
N GLY A 209 8.75 -6.67 15.29
CA GLY A 209 10.00 -7.41 15.55
C GLY A 209 10.79 -7.72 14.27
N LYS A 210 10.09 -8.02 13.16
CA LYS A 210 10.72 -8.26 11.86
C LYS A 210 11.37 -6.98 11.30
N ARG A 211 10.63 -5.87 11.32
CA ARG A 211 11.12 -4.57 10.81
C ARG A 211 12.33 -4.05 11.59
N LYS A 212 12.34 -4.20 12.92
CA LYS A 212 13.51 -3.82 13.73
C LYS A 212 14.76 -4.65 13.39
N LEU A 213 14.61 -5.96 13.25
CA LEU A 213 15.74 -6.85 12.94
C LEU A 213 16.37 -6.54 11.57
N GLU A 214 15.55 -6.23 10.58
CA GLU A 214 16.01 -5.80 9.25
C GLU A 214 16.73 -4.45 9.29
N THR A 215 16.36 -3.56 10.23
CA THR A 215 17.04 -2.26 10.41
C THR A 215 18.43 -2.42 11.02
N SER A 216 18.58 -3.34 11.98
CA SER A 216 19.85 -3.59 12.67
C SER A 216 20.84 -4.44 11.88
N SER A 217 20.41 -5.10 10.79
CA SER A 217 21.28 -5.96 9.96
C SER A 217 21.91 -5.24 8.76
N THR A 218 21.49 -4.02 8.46
CA THR A 218 22.25 -3.07 7.64
C THR A 218 23.40 -2.49 8.47
N SER A 219 24.64 -2.76 8.06
CA SER A 219 25.89 -2.49 8.78
C SER A 219 26.08 -1.03 9.25
N SER A 220 26.83 -0.87 10.34
CA SER A 220 27.27 0.41 10.91
C SER A 220 27.85 1.35 9.84
N PRO A 221 27.54 2.65 9.89
CA PRO A 221 27.98 3.62 8.88
C PRO A 221 29.49 3.88 9.01
N THR A 222 30.22 3.83 7.89
CA THR A 222 31.48 4.57 7.76
C THR A 222 31.14 6.03 7.41
N GLU A 223 31.96 6.99 7.84
CA GLU A 223 31.68 8.44 7.70
C GLU A 223 31.45 8.92 6.24
N ASP A 224 31.81 8.11 5.24
CA ASP A 224 31.58 8.37 3.81
C ASP A 224 30.20 7.91 3.28
N ASP A 225 29.44 7.10 4.03
CA ASP A 225 28.10 6.58 3.63
C ASP A 225 26.96 7.61 3.77
N VAL A 226 27.28 8.87 4.11
CA VAL A 226 26.30 9.97 4.18
C VAL A 226 25.81 10.38 2.79
N LYS A 227 26.44 9.88 1.73
CA LYS A 227 25.97 10.00 0.37
C LYS A 227 25.52 8.63 -0.13
N HIS A 228 24.37 8.61 -0.79
CA HIS A 228 23.91 7.56 -1.71
C HIS A 228 22.74 6.70 -1.20
N GLY A 229 21.58 6.88 -1.85
CA GLY A 229 20.60 5.80 -2.02
C GLY A 229 21.28 4.46 -2.41
N GLY A 230 20.62 3.37 -2.05
CA GLY A 230 21.21 2.03 -2.04
C GLY A 230 20.14 0.94 -1.91
N LYS A 231 20.50 -0.22 -1.36
CA LYS A 231 19.54 -1.33 -1.14
C LYS A 231 18.32 -0.80 -0.39
N ALA A 232 17.12 -1.18 -0.84
CA ALA A 232 15.87 -0.87 -0.15
C ALA A 232 15.99 -1.33 1.32
N GLY A 233 16.04 -0.38 2.25
CA GLY A 233 16.00 -0.66 3.67
C GLY A 233 14.62 -1.18 4.10
N PRO A 234 14.40 -1.46 5.40
CA PRO A 234 13.15 -2.01 5.92
C PRO A 234 11.91 -1.12 5.73
N GLY A 235 12.09 0.09 5.20
CA GLY A 235 11.02 1.04 4.90
C GLY A 235 10.45 1.71 6.16
N ILE A 236 10.11 2.99 6.04
CA ILE A 236 9.62 3.78 7.17
C ILE A 236 8.10 3.64 7.29
N LEU A 237 7.57 3.47 8.51
CA LEU A 237 6.12 3.37 8.76
C LEU A 237 5.56 4.61 9.45
N GLY A 238 4.66 5.30 8.77
CA GLY A 238 3.75 6.28 9.38
C GLY A 238 2.50 5.63 9.95
N VAL A 239 2.06 6.06 11.12
CA VAL A 239 0.73 5.69 11.66
C VAL A 239 -0.15 6.92 11.73
N ASN A 240 -1.19 6.92 10.89
CA ASN A 240 -2.17 7.99 10.84
C ASN A 240 -3.31 7.75 11.83
N LEU A 241 -3.53 8.69 12.73
CA LEU A 241 -4.54 8.65 13.77
C LEU A 241 -5.76 9.49 13.36
N GLY A 242 -6.96 9.02 13.70
CA GLY A 242 -8.20 9.74 13.49
C GLY A 242 -9.17 9.56 14.65
N LYS A 243 -10.14 10.46 14.75
CA LYS A 243 -11.23 10.35 15.73
C LYS A 243 -12.36 9.45 15.24
N ASN A 244 -13.07 8.80 16.17
CA ASN A 244 -14.33 8.16 15.88
C ASN A 244 -15.41 9.18 15.50
N LYS A 245 -16.34 8.77 14.62
CA LYS A 245 -17.41 9.65 14.11
C LYS A 245 -18.27 10.23 15.24
N THR A 246 -18.59 9.41 16.24
CA THR A 246 -19.44 9.72 17.39
C THR A 246 -18.68 10.25 18.60
N SER A 247 -17.35 10.37 18.53
CA SER A 247 -16.57 10.88 19.66
C SER A 247 -16.78 12.38 19.84
N GLU A 248 -17.14 12.77 21.08
CA GLU A 248 -17.32 14.15 21.52
C GLU A 248 -15.97 14.80 21.86
N ASP A 249 -15.06 14.08 22.52
CA ASP A 249 -13.69 14.53 22.78
C ASP A 249 -12.74 13.98 21.72
N ALA A 250 -12.60 14.74 20.63
CA ALA A 250 -11.66 14.41 19.57
C ALA A 250 -10.22 14.22 20.10
N ALA A 251 -9.78 15.00 21.09
CA ALA A 251 -8.41 14.93 21.57
C ALA A 251 -8.13 13.62 22.33
N ALA A 252 -9.09 13.13 23.11
CA ALA A 252 -8.98 11.84 23.79
C ALA A 252 -8.74 10.69 22.81
N ASP A 253 -9.39 10.71 21.64
CA ASP A 253 -9.20 9.68 20.62
C ASP A 253 -7.76 9.66 20.08
N TYR A 254 -7.18 10.83 19.79
CA TYR A 254 -5.79 10.91 19.34
C TYR A 254 -4.80 10.50 20.42
N VAL A 255 -5.02 10.92 21.68
CA VAL A 255 -4.23 10.53 22.84
C VAL A 255 -4.22 9.00 23.01
N GLN A 256 -5.39 8.36 22.92
CA GLN A 256 -5.49 6.90 22.98
C GLN A 256 -4.73 6.23 21.82
N GLY A 257 -4.80 6.82 20.62
CA GLY A 257 -4.01 6.40 19.46
C GLY A 257 -2.51 6.46 19.74
N VAL A 258 -2.02 7.54 20.36
CA VAL A 258 -0.62 7.69 20.77
C VAL A 258 -0.22 6.59 21.75
N HIS A 259 -0.91 6.43 22.87
CA HIS A 259 -0.54 5.43 23.88
C HIS A 259 -0.50 3.99 23.33
N THR A 260 -1.35 3.70 22.36
CA THR A 260 -1.49 2.34 21.83
C THR A 260 -0.53 2.04 20.68
N LEU A 261 -0.35 3.00 19.76
CA LEU A 261 0.29 2.73 18.46
C LEU A 261 1.67 3.36 18.28
N SER A 262 2.03 4.35 19.10
CA SER A 262 3.28 5.12 18.95
C SER A 262 4.55 4.25 18.95
N GLN A 263 4.61 3.23 19.81
CA GLN A 263 5.75 2.29 19.87
C GLN A 263 6.03 1.52 18.57
N TYR A 264 5.06 1.45 17.66
CA TYR A 264 5.19 0.73 16.39
C TYR A 264 5.49 1.64 15.19
N ALA A 265 5.41 2.95 15.39
CA ALA A 265 5.45 3.97 14.35
C ALA A 265 6.84 4.59 14.25
N ASP A 266 7.29 4.84 13.03
CA ASP A 266 8.44 5.70 12.77
C ASP A 266 8.06 7.17 12.74
N TYR A 267 6.80 7.50 12.45
CA TYR A 267 6.21 8.81 12.67
C TYR A 267 4.70 8.69 12.88
N LEU A 268 4.13 9.64 13.60
CA LEU A 268 2.69 9.73 13.90
C LEU A 268 2.06 10.87 13.11
N VAL A 269 0.79 10.71 12.74
CA VAL A 269 0.04 11.77 12.06
C VAL A 269 -1.29 12.02 12.74
N ILE A 270 -1.54 13.27 13.13
CA ILE A 270 -2.86 13.75 13.54
C ILE A 270 -3.63 14.13 12.26
N ASN A 271 -4.63 13.34 11.88
CA ASN A 271 -5.47 13.65 10.73
C ASN A 271 -6.72 14.44 11.13
N ILE A 272 -6.73 15.72 10.78
CA ILE A 272 -7.82 16.66 11.03
C ILE A 272 -8.46 17.19 9.73
N SER A 273 -8.20 16.54 8.61
CA SER A 273 -8.47 17.11 7.27
C SER A 273 -9.44 16.32 6.40
N SER A 274 -9.92 15.16 6.88
CA SER A 274 -10.96 14.40 6.17
C SER A 274 -12.25 15.23 6.02
N PRO A 275 -12.79 15.39 4.79
CA PRO A 275 -14.11 16.00 4.59
C PRO A 275 -15.27 15.07 4.98
N ASN A 276 -14.97 13.80 5.27
CA ASN A 276 -15.96 12.73 5.39
C ASN A 276 -16.36 12.43 6.84
N THR A 277 -15.76 13.13 7.79
CA THR A 277 -16.04 13.06 9.22
C THR A 277 -16.57 14.43 9.66
N PRO A 278 -17.86 14.54 10.02
CA PRO A 278 -18.46 15.83 10.38
C PRO A 278 -17.68 16.57 11.47
N GLY A 279 -17.53 17.88 11.30
CA GLY A 279 -16.83 18.76 12.24
C GLY A 279 -15.31 18.63 12.27
N LEU A 280 -14.71 17.59 11.67
CA LEU A 280 -13.28 17.32 11.81
C LEU A 280 -12.39 18.47 11.32
N ARG A 281 -12.73 19.06 10.17
CA ARG A 281 -11.95 20.17 9.58
C ARG A 281 -11.96 21.44 10.41
N GLN A 282 -12.90 21.60 11.35
CA GLN A 282 -12.94 22.73 12.29
C GLN A 282 -11.76 22.67 13.29
N LEU A 283 -11.16 21.49 13.50
CA LEU A 283 -9.97 21.33 14.34
C LEU A 283 -8.71 22.00 13.75
N GLN A 284 -8.76 22.46 12.50
CA GLN A 284 -7.67 23.21 11.86
C GLN A 284 -7.64 24.69 12.29
N GLY A 285 -8.69 25.19 12.94
CA GLY A 285 -8.71 26.54 13.50
C GLY A 285 -7.61 26.72 14.57
N ARG A 286 -7.01 27.91 14.63
CA ARG A 286 -5.79 28.20 15.43
C ARG A 286 -5.85 27.67 16.86
N LYS A 287 -6.94 27.95 17.58
CA LYS A 287 -7.11 27.56 18.98
C LYS A 287 -7.26 26.03 19.10
N GLN A 288 -8.16 25.44 18.31
CA GLN A 288 -8.45 24.01 18.33
C GLN A 288 -7.22 23.19 17.97
N LEU A 289 -6.48 23.60 16.94
CA LEU A 289 -5.25 22.95 16.52
C LEU A 289 -4.20 23.02 17.63
N LYS A 290 -3.98 24.20 18.22
CA LYS A 290 -3.02 24.40 19.30
C LYS A 290 -3.33 23.52 20.50
N ASP A 291 -4.59 23.49 20.94
CA ASP A 291 -5.02 22.72 22.11
C ASP A 291 -4.91 21.22 21.84
N LEU A 292 -5.30 20.77 20.64
CA LEU A 292 -5.17 19.37 20.23
C LEU A 292 -3.71 18.92 20.18
N VAL A 293 -2.85 19.66 19.46
CA VAL A 293 -1.44 19.31 19.31
C VAL A 293 -0.74 19.25 20.67
N LYS A 294 -1.01 20.20 21.56
CA LYS A 294 -0.45 20.17 22.92
C LYS A 294 -0.81 18.91 23.69
N LYS A 295 -2.08 18.50 23.66
CA LYS A 295 -2.54 17.27 24.35
C LYS A 295 -1.87 16.03 23.75
N VAL A 296 -1.79 15.94 22.43
CA VAL A 296 -1.20 14.80 21.74
C VAL A 296 0.33 14.73 21.92
N GLN A 297 1.02 15.88 21.89
CA GLN A 297 2.45 15.97 22.23
C GLN A 297 2.70 15.55 23.68
N ALA A 298 1.92 16.06 24.64
CA ALA A 298 2.05 15.66 26.04
C ALA A 298 1.89 14.14 26.22
N ALA A 299 0.86 13.55 25.60
CA ALA A 299 0.63 12.11 25.62
C ALA A 299 1.75 11.29 24.96
N ARG A 300 2.46 11.86 23.97
CA ARG A 300 3.63 11.24 23.34
C ARG A 300 4.84 11.36 24.26
N ASP A 301 5.07 12.54 24.81
CA ASP A 301 6.29 12.86 25.54
C ASP A 301 6.30 12.23 26.95
N GLU A 302 5.14 11.85 27.51
CA GLU A 302 5.04 11.10 28.77
C GLU A 302 5.35 9.59 28.63
N MET A 303 5.39 9.07 27.40
CA MET A 303 5.74 7.68 27.14
C MET A 303 7.24 7.44 27.37
N GLN A 304 7.62 6.21 27.67
CA GLN A 304 9.02 5.83 27.84
C GLN A 304 9.68 5.54 26.49
N TRP A 305 10.66 6.35 26.13
CA TRP A 305 11.41 6.22 24.87
C TRP A 305 12.83 5.69 25.10
N GLY A 306 13.30 4.90 24.14
CA GLY A 306 14.72 4.52 24.07
C GLY A 306 15.58 5.65 23.53
N GLU A 307 16.82 5.32 23.12
CA GLU A 307 17.79 6.30 22.60
C GLU A 307 17.30 7.07 21.37
N GLU A 308 16.43 6.46 20.55
CA GLU A 308 15.84 7.11 19.37
C GLU A 308 14.83 8.21 19.72
N GLY A 309 14.38 8.30 20.98
CA GLY A 309 13.40 9.29 21.42
C GLY A 309 11.97 9.03 20.92
N PRO A 310 11.05 10.01 21.09
CA PRO A 310 9.67 9.90 20.61
C PRO A 310 9.60 9.90 19.08
N PRO A 311 8.61 9.22 18.47
CA PRO A 311 8.37 9.34 17.05
C PRO A 311 7.96 10.78 16.66
N PRO A 312 8.45 11.32 15.53
CA PRO A 312 7.99 12.59 14.96
C PRO A 312 6.46 12.66 14.87
N LEU A 313 5.88 13.80 15.22
CA LEU A 313 4.44 14.05 15.21
C LEU A 313 4.10 15.08 14.14
N LEU A 314 3.32 14.63 13.16
CA LEU A 314 2.89 15.41 12.02
C LEU A 314 1.41 15.76 12.12
N VAL A 315 1.00 16.81 11.41
CA VAL A 315 -0.41 17.14 11.17
C VAL A 315 -0.72 17.08 9.68
N LYS A 316 -1.80 16.40 9.30
CA LYS A 316 -2.28 16.37 7.89
C LYS A 316 -3.41 17.36 7.70
N ILE A 317 -3.20 18.36 6.85
CA ILE A 317 -4.14 19.47 6.62
C ILE A 317 -4.93 19.32 5.31
N ALA A 318 -6.06 20.03 5.24
CA ALA A 318 -6.90 20.09 4.05
C ALA A 318 -6.34 21.10 3.03
N PRO A 319 -6.63 20.95 1.74
CA PRO A 319 -6.28 21.95 0.73
C PRO A 319 -7.27 23.12 0.69
N ASP A 320 -8.47 22.93 1.26
CA ASP A 320 -9.56 23.91 1.22
C ASP A 320 -9.44 24.88 2.41
N LEU A 321 -8.40 25.71 2.38
CA LEU A 321 -8.05 26.65 3.45
C LEU A 321 -7.85 28.05 2.90
N SER A 322 -8.26 29.07 3.67
CA SER A 322 -7.93 30.46 3.36
C SER A 322 -6.46 30.76 3.68
N ARG A 323 -5.95 31.88 3.18
CA ARG A 323 -4.60 32.35 3.52
C ARG A 323 -4.43 32.54 5.04
N GLN A 324 -5.44 33.09 5.71
CA GLN A 324 -5.41 33.29 7.16
C GLN A 324 -5.34 31.97 7.92
N ASP A 325 -6.04 30.94 7.44
CA ASP A 325 -5.96 29.60 8.03
C ASP A 325 -4.55 29.02 7.91
N LEU A 326 -3.89 29.19 6.75
CA LEU A 326 -2.51 28.74 6.54
C LEU A 326 -1.53 29.47 7.46
N GLU A 327 -1.66 30.79 7.59
CA GLU A 327 -0.84 31.62 8.50
C GLU A 327 -1.01 31.16 9.97
N ASP A 328 -2.25 30.87 10.39
CA ASP A 328 -2.55 30.38 11.73
C ASP A 328 -1.98 28.97 11.98
N ILE A 329 -2.14 28.05 11.02
CA ILE A 329 -1.58 26.70 11.10
C ILE A 329 -0.05 26.77 11.17
N ALA A 330 0.59 27.55 10.31
CA ALA A 330 2.04 27.72 10.32
C ALA A 330 2.55 28.31 11.64
N ALA A 331 1.85 29.32 12.18
CA ALA A 331 2.19 29.91 13.47
C ALA A 331 2.08 28.89 14.61
N VAL A 332 1.04 28.05 14.64
CA VAL A 332 0.90 26.98 15.63
C VAL A 332 1.99 25.93 15.46
N ALA A 333 2.26 25.49 14.23
CA ALA A 333 3.26 24.48 13.93
C ALA A 333 4.67 24.92 14.37
N LEU A 334 5.04 26.17 14.09
CA LEU A 334 6.31 26.75 14.53
C LEU A 334 6.37 26.91 16.05
N ALA A 335 5.30 27.42 16.68
CA ALA A 335 5.27 27.68 18.11
C ALA A 335 5.34 26.40 18.95
N LEU A 336 4.72 25.31 18.48
CA LEU A 336 4.72 24.01 19.15
C LEU A 336 5.81 23.07 18.65
N ARG A 337 6.68 23.53 17.74
CA ARG A 337 7.75 22.73 17.12
C ARG A 337 7.22 21.40 16.58
N LEU A 338 6.14 21.45 15.79
CA LEU A 338 5.66 20.26 15.08
C LEU A 338 6.78 19.71 14.19
N ASP A 339 6.92 18.40 14.19
CA ASP A 339 8.01 17.74 13.47
C ASP A 339 7.79 17.74 11.95
N GLY A 340 6.53 17.83 11.49
CA GLY A 340 6.23 17.98 10.07
C GLY A 340 4.76 18.24 9.77
N LEU A 341 4.47 18.51 8.49
CA LEU A 341 3.10 18.68 8.00
C LEU A 341 2.90 17.86 6.72
N ILE A 342 1.70 17.30 6.54
CA ILE A 342 1.29 16.61 5.31
C ILE A 342 0.30 17.47 4.54
N ILE A 343 0.67 17.83 3.31
CA ILE A 343 -0.02 18.81 2.48
C ILE A 343 -0.30 18.19 1.11
N SER A 344 -1.49 17.68 0.83
CA SER A 344 -2.71 17.79 1.62
C SER A 344 -3.57 16.53 1.56
N ASN A 345 -4.67 16.56 2.31
CA ASN A 345 -5.80 15.66 2.11
C ASN A 345 -6.58 16.00 0.81
N THR A 346 -7.67 15.29 0.58
CA THR A 346 -8.61 15.51 -0.52
C THR A 346 -9.30 16.87 -0.47
N THR A 347 -9.74 17.39 -1.63
CA THR A 347 -10.48 18.65 -1.76
C THR A 347 -11.99 18.41 -1.89
N ILE A 348 -12.82 19.32 -1.41
CA ILE A 348 -14.26 19.32 -1.72
C ILE A 348 -14.58 20.04 -3.04
N GLN A 349 -13.61 20.73 -3.63
CA GLN A 349 -13.77 21.40 -4.91
C GLN A 349 -13.93 20.39 -6.04
N ARG A 350 -14.50 20.85 -7.16
CA ARG A 350 -14.69 20.11 -8.40
C ARG A 350 -14.19 20.97 -9.56
N PRO A 351 -12.86 21.12 -9.73
CA PRO A 351 -12.30 21.95 -10.81
C PRO A 351 -12.58 21.33 -12.18
N ASP A 352 -12.49 22.10 -13.27
CA ASP A 352 -12.51 21.54 -14.62
C ASP A 352 -11.38 20.51 -14.82
N PRO A 353 -11.61 19.40 -15.56
CA PRO A 353 -12.87 19.00 -16.20
C PRO A 353 -13.81 18.18 -15.29
N VAL A 354 -13.50 18.04 -13.99
CA VAL A 354 -14.25 17.18 -13.06
C VAL A 354 -15.70 17.64 -12.91
N ASN A 355 -15.96 18.94 -12.79
CA ASN A 355 -17.33 19.50 -12.71
C ASN A 355 -18.30 19.01 -13.80
N ASN A 356 -17.79 18.67 -14.99
CA ASN A 356 -18.58 18.18 -16.13
C ASN A 356 -18.82 16.66 -16.09
N ASN A 357 -18.17 15.95 -15.17
CA ASN A 357 -18.36 14.52 -14.99
C ASN A 357 -19.62 14.25 -14.15
N PRO A 358 -20.52 13.33 -14.54
CA PRO A 358 -21.72 13.01 -13.76
C PRO A 358 -21.42 12.59 -12.30
N VAL A 359 -20.25 11.98 -12.06
CA VAL A 359 -19.79 11.54 -10.74
C VAL A 359 -19.44 12.73 -9.83
N ALA A 360 -19.24 13.93 -10.38
CA ALA A 360 -18.88 15.12 -9.59
C ALA A 360 -19.93 15.52 -8.55
N GLN A 361 -21.19 15.12 -8.77
CA GLN A 361 -22.30 15.33 -7.85
C GLN A 361 -22.22 14.46 -6.59
N GLU A 362 -21.35 13.44 -6.58
CA GLU A 362 -21.11 12.63 -5.40
C GLU A 362 -20.43 13.46 -4.31
N SER A 363 -20.98 13.34 -3.09
CA SER A 363 -20.39 13.94 -1.90
C SER A 363 -19.05 13.30 -1.54
N GLY A 364 -18.23 14.06 -0.81
CA GLY A 364 -16.94 13.62 -0.30
C GLY A 364 -15.75 14.31 -0.96
N GLY A 365 -14.56 13.80 -0.66
CA GLY A 365 -13.30 14.39 -1.09
C GLY A 365 -12.81 13.86 -2.44
N LEU A 366 -12.44 14.79 -3.32
CA LEU A 366 -11.76 14.56 -4.59
C LEU A 366 -10.24 14.42 -4.38
N SER A 367 -9.66 13.44 -5.05
CA SER A 367 -8.24 13.12 -5.08
C SER A 367 -7.79 12.87 -6.52
N GLY A 368 -6.47 12.75 -6.73
CA GLY A 368 -5.89 12.49 -8.06
C GLY A 368 -5.47 13.75 -8.78
N MET A 369 -5.22 13.63 -10.08
CA MET A 369 -4.58 14.67 -10.90
C MET A 369 -5.22 16.08 -10.76
N PRO A 370 -6.56 16.23 -10.69
CA PRO A 370 -7.18 17.56 -10.55
C PRO A 370 -6.84 18.29 -9.25
N LEU A 371 -6.38 17.56 -8.21
CA LEU A 371 -5.91 18.14 -6.96
C LEU A 371 -4.46 18.64 -7.02
N PHE A 372 -3.70 18.28 -8.06
CA PHE A 372 -2.25 18.51 -8.11
C PHE A 372 -1.89 19.99 -7.90
N ASN A 373 -2.43 20.88 -8.75
CA ASN A 373 -2.10 22.31 -8.71
C ASN A 373 -2.50 22.95 -7.37
N LEU A 374 -3.75 22.70 -6.91
CA LEU A 374 -4.23 23.23 -5.63
C LEU A 374 -3.33 22.78 -4.47
N SER A 375 -3.06 21.48 -4.35
CA SER A 375 -2.22 20.95 -3.28
C SER A 375 -0.75 21.39 -3.39
N THR A 376 -0.23 21.66 -4.59
CA THR A 376 1.14 22.18 -4.78
C THR A 376 1.24 23.64 -4.36
N ASN A 377 0.22 24.45 -4.65
CA ASN A 377 0.16 25.84 -4.20
C ASN A 377 0.10 25.92 -2.67
N ILE A 378 -0.78 25.15 -2.02
CA ILE A 378 -0.83 25.12 -0.54
C ILE A 378 0.49 24.65 0.07
N LEU A 379 1.15 23.66 -0.55
CA LEU A 379 2.47 23.19 -0.14
C LEU A 379 3.51 24.31 -0.19
N LYS A 380 3.56 25.07 -1.30
CA LYS A 380 4.46 26.20 -1.50
C LYS A 380 4.24 27.30 -0.45
N GLU A 381 2.99 27.70 -0.25
CA GLU A 381 2.63 28.71 0.74
C GLU A 381 3.05 28.28 2.15
N MET A 382 2.80 27.03 2.54
CA MET A 382 3.22 26.52 3.85
C MET A 382 4.75 26.44 3.98
N TYR A 383 5.48 26.11 2.93
CA TYR A 383 6.95 26.15 2.96
C TYR A 383 7.47 27.57 3.24
N ILE A 384 6.89 28.57 2.58
CA ILE A 384 7.22 29.99 2.77
C ILE A 384 6.86 30.43 4.20
N LEU A 385 5.64 30.15 4.67
CA LEU A 385 5.15 30.54 5.99
C LEU A 385 5.95 29.89 7.13
N THR A 386 6.40 28.66 6.94
CA THR A 386 7.26 27.94 7.90
C THR A 386 8.75 28.26 7.71
N LYS A 387 9.11 29.04 6.69
CA LYS A 387 10.48 29.42 6.33
C LYS A 387 11.40 28.20 6.15
N GLY A 388 10.85 27.11 5.60
CA GLY A 388 11.55 25.84 5.42
C GLY A 388 12.01 25.15 6.72
N LYS A 389 11.55 25.60 7.90
CA LYS A 389 11.98 25.03 9.20
C LYS A 389 11.28 23.74 9.58
N ILE A 390 10.15 23.44 8.94
CA ILE A 390 9.33 22.27 9.22
C ILE A 390 9.35 21.38 7.96
N PRO A 391 9.84 20.12 8.04
CA PRO A 391 9.73 19.17 6.94
C PRO A 391 8.28 18.99 6.47
N LEU A 392 8.08 19.02 5.15
CA LEU A 392 6.76 18.89 4.53
C LEU A 392 6.67 17.58 3.72
N ILE A 393 5.55 16.88 3.85
CA ILE A 393 5.18 15.79 2.95
C ILE A 393 4.16 16.31 1.93
N GLY A 394 4.53 16.35 0.65
CA GLY A 394 3.65 16.71 -0.45
C GLY A 394 2.72 15.55 -0.84
N CYS A 395 1.41 15.75 -0.78
CA CYS A 395 0.38 14.75 -1.09
C CYS A 395 -0.72 15.38 -1.95
N GLY A 396 -1.12 14.69 -3.02
CA GLY A 396 -2.21 15.13 -3.90
C GLY A 396 -1.80 15.27 -5.36
N GLY A 397 -2.43 14.46 -6.22
CA GLY A 397 -2.30 14.52 -7.66
C GLY A 397 -0.94 14.12 -8.25
N ILE A 398 -0.04 13.55 -7.45
CA ILE A 398 1.26 13.06 -7.95
C ILE A 398 1.03 11.77 -8.75
N SER A 399 1.43 11.77 -10.02
CA SER A 399 1.28 10.62 -10.93
C SER A 399 2.54 10.19 -11.65
N SER A 400 3.62 10.98 -11.56
CA SER A 400 4.90 10.77 -12.24
C SER A 400 6.07 11.22 -11.36
N GLY A 401 7.30 10.87 -11.74
CA GLY A 401 8.50 11.41 -11.10
C GLY A 401 8.65 12.92 -11.29
N GLU A 402 8.19 13.47 -12.42
CA GLU A 402 8.14 14.91 -12.67
C GLU A 402 7.15 15.62 -11.73
N ASP A 403 6.00 15.03 -11.44
CA ASP A 403 5.04 15.58 -10.46
C ASP A 403 5.62 15.56 -9.04
N ALA A 404 6.30 14.47 -8.68
CA ALA A 404 7.02 14.38 -7.41
C ALA A 404 8.10 15.47 -7.32
N TYR A 405 8.85 15.66 -8.39
CA TYR A 405 9.89 16.68 -8.48
C TYR A 405 9.35 18.10 -8.29
N LYS A 406 8.24 18.43 -8.95
CA LYS A 406 7.55 19.72 -8.76
C LYS A 406 7.11 19.95 -7.31
N LYS A 407 6.60 18.91 -6.62
CA LYS A 407 6.28 19.02 -5.18
C LYS A 407 7.53 19.28 -4.34
N ILE A 408 8.63 18.61 -4.65
CA ILE A 408 9.91 18.78 -3.94
C ILE A 408 10.43 20.21 -4.13
N ARG A 409 10.45 20.70 -5.38
CA ARG A 409 10.83 22.09 -5.69
C ARG A 409 9.91 23.13 -5.04
N ALA A 410 8.63 22.81 -4.85
CA ALA A 410 7.69 23.63 -4.11
C ALA A 410 7.88 23.61 -2.57
N GLY A 411 8.72 22.72 -2.03
CA GLY A 411 9.08 22.70 -0.61
C GLY A 411 8.89 21.36 0.12
N ALA A 412 8.40 20.31 -0.56
CA ALA A 412 8.31 18.99 0.05
C ALA A 412 9.69 18.35 0.23
N SER A 413 9.92 17.75 1.40
CA SER A 413 11.05 16.83 1.62
C SER A 413 10.69 15.42 1.16
N LEU A 414 9.44 15.00 1.39
CA LEU A 414 8.90 13.68 1.04
C LEU A 414 7.61 13.86 0.24
N VAL A 415 7.23 12.85 -0.55
CA VAL A 415 5.97 12.87 -1.31
C VAL A 415 5.14 11.63 -1.07
N GLN A 416 3.82 11.77 -1.12
CA GLN A 416 2.87 10.66 -1.00
C GLN A 416 1.96 10.58 -2.21
N LEU A 417 1.75 9.36 -2.71
CA LEU A 417 0.74 9.08 -3.71
C LEU A 417 -0.31 8.09 -3.20
N TYR A 418 -1.48 8.11 -3.86
CA TYR A 418 -2.57 7.16 -3.65
C TYR A 418 -3.23 6.88 -5.00
N THR A 419 -3.88 7.90 -5.58
CA THR A 419 -4.78 7.73 -6.72
C THR A 419 -4.06 7.17 -7.94
N ALA A 420 -2.87 7.68 -8.24
CA ALA A 420 -2.05 7.16 -9.32
C ALA A 420 -1.65 5.70 -9.09
N PHE A 421 -1.32 5.30 -7.87
CA PHE A 421 -1.02 3.89 -7.56
C PHE A 421 -2.26 2.99 -7.69
N ALA A 422 -3.43 3.48 -7.28
CA ALA A 422 -4.70 2.75 -7.46
C ALA A 422 -5.05 2.50 -8.94
N TYR A 423 -4.57 3.34 -9.87
CA TYR A 423 -4.77 3.20 -11.32
C TYR A 423 -3.60 2.55 -12.07
N GLY A 424 -2.36 2.81 -11.66
CA GLY A 424 -1.13 2.40 -12.34
C GLY A 424 -0.50 1.13 -11.78
N GLY A 425 -0.82 0.77 -10.53
CA GLY A 425 -0.35 -0.45 -9.89
C GLY A 425 1.16 -0.45 -9.57
N PRO A 426 1.71 -1.63 -9.23
CA PRO A 426 3.11 -1.81 -8.79
C PRO A 426 4.16 -1.20 -9.70
N ALA A 427 4.03 -1.33 -11.03
CA ALA A 427 5.01 -0.84 -11.99
C ALA A 427 5.28 0.67 -11.92
N LEU A 428 4.35 1.43 -11.36
CA LEU A 428 4.46 2.89 -11.24
C LEU A 428 5.64 3.30 -10.34
N ILE A 429 5.93 2.55 -9.28
CA ILE A 429 6.90 2.95 -8.25
C ILE A 429 8.34 3.02 -8.78
N PRO A 430 8.92 1.96 -9.38
CA PRO A 430 10.24 2.05 -9.98
C PRO A 430 10.32 3.07 -11.13
N GLN A 431 9.24 3.22 -11.90
CA GLN A 431 9.19 4.22 -12.96
C GLN A 431 9.32 5.64 -12.39
N MET A 432 8.52 5.98 -11.37
CA MET A 432 8.59 7.29 -10.74
C MET A 432 9.95 7.59 -10.10
N LYS A 433 10.61 6.58 -9.50
CA LYS A 433 11.97 6.75 -8.95
C LYS A 433 12.98 7.08 -10.04
N ALA A 434 12.93 6.38 -11.17
CA ALA A 434 13.82 6.65 -12.30
C ALA A 434 13.57 8.04 -12.90
N GLU A 435 12.31 8.41 -13.13
CA GLU A 435 11.92 9.73 -13.63
C GLU A 435 12.35 10.86 -12.69
N LEU A 436 12.17 10.68 -11.37
CA LEU A 436 12.58 11.68 -10.38
C LEU A 436 14.10 11.86 -10.34
N ALA A 437 14.87 10.77 -10.42
CA ALA A 437 16.33 10.85 -10.49
C ALA A 437 16.80 11.60 -11.74
N GLN A 438 16.18 11.33 -12.89
CA GLN A 438 16.44 12.06 -14.13
C GLN A 438 16.13 13.56 -13.99
N CYS A 439 15.08 13.95 -13.27
CA CYS A 439 14.78 15.36 -13.03
C CYS A 439 15.86 16.06 -12.19
N ILE A 440 16.38 15.38 -11.17
CA ILE A 440 17.44 15.89 -10.31
C ILE A 440 18.73 16.09 -11.12
N GLU A 441 19.11 15.08 -11.92
CA GLU A 441 20.29 15.15 -12.79
C GLU A 441 20.14 16.23 -13.87
N ARG A 442 18.97 16.31 -14.51
CA ARG A 442 18.65 17.30 -15.56
C ARG A 442 18.87 18.74 -15.08
N ASP A 443 18.47 19.02 -13.84
CA ASP A 443 18.57 20.36 -13.26
C ASP A 443 19.91 20.60 -12.53
N GLY A 444 20.86 19.66 -12.62
CA GLY A 444 22.23 19.81 -12.12
C GLY A 444 22.40 19.60 -10.62
N TYR A 445 21.40 19.06 -9.93
CA TYR A 445 21.47 18.78 -8.50
C TYR A 445 22.22 17.47 -8.22
N LYS A 446 23.05 17.46 -7.17
CA LYS A 446 23.79 16.25 -6.74
C LYS A 446 22.97 15.34 -5.84
N SER A 447 21.95 15.89 -5.20
CA SER A 447 21.03 15.14 -4.34
C SER A 447 19.66 15.82 -4.31
N ILE A 448 18.64 15.05 -3.98
CA ILE A 448 17.28 15.54 -3.79
C ILE A 448 17.20 16.70 -2.78
N ASN A 449 18.07 16.74 -1.77
CA ASN A 449 18.10 17.81 -0.76
C ASN A 449 18.30 19.19 -1.38
N GLU A 450 19.10 19.28 -2.45
CA GLU A 450 19.40 20.55 -3.11
C GLU A 450 18.16 21.12 -3.81
N ALA A 451 17.26 20.24 -4.28
CA ALA A 451 16.02 20.60 -4.97
C ALA A 451 14.89 21.04 -4.03
N ILE A 452 14.94 20.71 -2.73
CA ILE A 452 13.85 21.02 -1.78
C ILE A 452 13.64 22.52 -1.70
N GLY A 453 12.44 22.98 -2.06
CA GLY A 453 12.06 24.40 -1.99
C GLY A 453 12.77 25.29 -3.01
N ALA A 454 13.38 24.73 -4.06
CA ALA A 454 14.10 25.50 -5.08
C ALA A 454 13.24 26.60 -5.75
N ASP A 455 11.92 26.44 -5.81
CA ASP A 455 11.00 27.44 -6.40
C ASP A 455 10.63 28.57 -5.42
N CYS A 456 11.20 28.55 -4.21
CA CYS A 456 10.94 29.50 -3.12
C CYS A 456 12.19 30.25 -2.66
N ARG A 457 13.35 29.99 -3.27
CA ARG A 457 14.64 30.59 -2.91
C ARG A 457 14.90 31.89 -3.65
#